data_AF-X6M707-F1
#
_entry.id   AF-X6M707-F1
#
_cell.length_a   1.000
_cell.length_b   1.000
_cell.length_c   1.000
_cell.angle_alpha   90.00
_cell.angle_beta   90.00
_cell.angle_gamma   90.00
#
_symmetry.space_group_name_H-M   'P 1'
#
loop_
_entity.id
_entity.type
_entity.pdbx_description
1 polymer ?
#
loop_
_entity_poly.entity_id
_entity_poly.type
_entity_poly.pdbx_seq_one_letter_code
_entity_poly.pdbx_strand_id
1 'polypeptide(L)'
;MVPKLLLTTKMFVSKCATNLTKKKKKKVILFEKKRLGGTCVNVGCVPKKVMWTAANVASTLRHDAPNFGFSFDNLRLDWKTLKERRDNYVKYLNRIYEKNLNDSKVSCVFSHAKFVAPNIVQSTEDGKRYTADNILIGVGGFPYRPDIPGKEYVYTSDDFFNKLDRLPKRVAVVGAGYIAVELAQVLKELGSDVSLLIRGRHPLRKF
;
A
#
# COMPACT_ATOMS: atom_id res chain seq x y z
N MET A 1 -18.30 18.35 24.96
CA MET A 1 -17.52 18.67 23.74
C MET A 1 -17.71 17.52 22.75
N VAL A 2 -18.41 17.78 21.65
CA VAL A 2 -18.69 16.80 20.60
C VAL A 2 -17.36 16.41 19.93
N PRO A 3 -17.04 15.12 19.75
CA PRO A 3 -15.78 14.70 19.15
C PRO A 3 -15.71 15.12 17.68
N LYS A 4 -14.50 15.38 17.17
CA LYS A 4 -14.26 15.46 15.73
C LYS A 4 -14.06 14.05 15.20
N LEU A 5 -14.63 13.76 14.04
CA LEU A 5 -14.57 12.42 13.44
C LEU A 5 -13.70 12.47 12.19
N LEU A 6 -12.74 11.56 12.12
CA LEU A 6 -11.88 11.39 10.96
C LEU A 6 -12.17 10.01 10.37
N LEU A 7 -12.69 9.99 9.16
CA LEU A 7 -13.03 8.76 8.45
C LEU A 7 -11.87 8.34 7.55
N THR A 8 -10.89 7.63 8.12
CA THR A 8 -9.89 6.71 7.49
C THR A 8 -8.52 6.71 8.22
N THR A 9 -7.59 5.80 7.86
CA THR A 9 -6.15 5.89 8.17
C THR A 9 -5.22 5.97 6.97
N LYS A 10 -5.53 6.79 5.96
CA LYS A 10 -4.43 7.30 5.12
C LYS A 10 -3.34 7.87 6.03
N MET A 11 -2.07 7.69 5.67
CA MET A 11 -0.92 8.26 6.39
C MET A 11 -1.15 9.73 6.77
N PHE A 12 -1.71 10.53 5.84
CA PHE A 12 -2.09 11.91 6.09
C PHE A 12 -3.15 12.07 7.19
N VAL A 13 -4.15 11.21 7.23
CA VAL A 13 -5.26 11.29 8.21
C VAL A 13 -4.81 10.85 9.60
N SER A 14 -3.95 9.85 9.73
CA SER A 14 -3.32 9.52 11.01
C SER A 14 -2.45 10.69 11.52
N LYS A 15 -1.72 11.36 10.64
CA LYS A 15 -0.95 12.56 11.02
C LYS A 15 -1.87 13.73 11.40
N CYS A 16 -2.96 13.93 10.66
CA CYS A 16 -3.97 14.94 10.98
C CYS A 16 -4.62 14.67 12.35
N ALA A 17 -5.00 13.42 12.62
CA ALA A 17 -5.56 12.98 13.89
C ALA A 17 -4.65 13.30 15.07
N THR A 18 -3.39 12.87 15.00
CA THR A 18 -2.39 13.13 16.04
C THR A 18 -2.10 14.63 16.23
N ASN A 19 -2.09 15.42 15.14
CA ASN A 19 -1.94 16.87 15.24
C ASN A 19 -3.16 17.54 15.89
N LEU A 20 -4.38 17.12 15.56
CA LEU A 20 -5.62 17.66 16.13
C LEU A 20 -5.72 17.39 17.63
N THR A 21 -5.32 16.20 18.08
CA THR A 21 -5.29 15.89 19.52
C THR A 21 -4.16 16.62 20.23
N LYS A 22 -2.91 16.51 19.75
CA LYS A 22 -1.73 17.08 20.44
C LYS A 22 -1.68 18.61 20.40
N LYS A 23 -1.91 19.23 19.24
CA LYS A 23 -1.74 20.69 19.07
C LYS A 23 -3.03 21.48 19.33
N LYS A 24 -4.19 20.89 19.05
CA LYS A 24 -5.49 21.59 19.13
C LYS A 24 -6.40 21.06 20.25
N LYS A 25 -5.93 20.08 21.05
CA LYS A 25 -6.64 19.48 22.19
C LYS A 25 -8.06 19.02 21.83
N LYS A 26 -8.28 18.55 20.59
CA LYS A 26 -9.59 18.06 20.13
C LYS A 26 -9.73 16.56 20.43
N LYS A 27 -10.94 16.12 20.78
CA LYS A 27 -11.29 14.69 20.80
C LYS A 27 -11.41 14.21 19.36
N VAL A 28 -10.77 13.09 19.03
CA VAL A 28 -10.70 12.55 17.68
C VAL A 28 -11.08 11.08 17.70
N ILE A 29 -12.04 10.71 16.86
CA ILE A 29 -12.38 9.32 16.55
C ILE A 29 -11.91 9.02 15.13
N LEU A 30 -11.21 7.91 14.96
CA LEU A 30 -10.65 7.47 13.70
C LEU A 30 -11.17 6.08 13.33
N PHE A 31 -11.64 5.92 12.10
CA PHE A 31 -12.13 4.63 11.58
C PHE A 31 -11.12 3.99 10.62
N GLU A 32 -10.84 2.70 10.80
CA GLU A 32 -10.03 1.89 9.89
C GLU A 32 -10.46 0.43 9.89
N LYS A 33 -10.81 -0.15 8.75
CA LYS A 33 -11.20 -1.57 8.71
C LYS A 33 -10.02 -2.54 8.67
N LYS A 34 -8.95 -2.18 7.97
CA LYS A 34 -7.85 -3.08 7.62
C LYS A 34 -6.65 -2.83 8.54
N ARG A 35 -5.58 -2.26 7.97
CA ARG A 35 -4.30 -2.05 8.64
C ARG A 35 -4.00 -0.57 8.66
N LEU A 36 -3.53 -0.08 9.80
CA LEU A 36 -3.14 1.33 9.99
C LEU A 36 -2.04 1.74 8.99
N GLY A 37 -2.07 3.00 8.55
CA GLY A 37 -1.11 3.57 7.59
C GLY A 37 -1.59 3.57 6.12
N GLY A 38 -2.73 2.94 5.84
CA GLY A 38 -3.40 2.98 4.55
C GLY A 38 -2.61 2.31 3.41
N THR A 39 -2.97 2.61 2.15
CA THR A 39 -2.38 1.97 0.96
C THR A 39 -0.87 2.12 0.90
N CYS A 40 -0.34 3.32 1.15
CA CYS A 40 1.09 3.62 0.96
C CYS A 40 2.01 2.76 1.84
N VAL A 41 1.60 2.50 3.09
CA VAL A 41 2.36 1.66 4.03
C VAL A 41 2.17 0.18 3.73
N ASN A 42 0.94 -0.23 3.38
CA ASN A 42 0.56 -1.64 3.39
C ASN A 42 0.72 -2.35 2.05
N VAL A 43 0.44 -1.67 0.93
CA VAL A 43 0.39 -2.25 -0.43
C VAL A 43 0.81 -1.24 -1.51
N GLY A 44 1.61 -0.25 -1.13
CA GLY A 44 1.96 0.88 -1.99
C GLY A 44 3.42 1.27 -1.84
N CYS A 45 3.65 2.56 -1.61
CA CYS A 45 4.98 3.18 -1.63
C CYS A 45 6.06 2.39 -0.89
N VAL A 46 5.79 1.97 0.35
CA VAL A 46 6.74 1.30 1.23
C VAL A 46 7.13 -0.08 0.70
N PRO A 47 6.22 -1.08 0.60
CA PRO A 47 6.60 -2.39 0.09
C PRO A 47 7.10 -2.32 -1.34
N LYS A 48 6.55 -1.42 -2.18
CA LYS A 48 7.07 -1.17 -3.53
C LYS A 48 8.53 -0.74 -3.52
N LYS A 49 8.91 0.21 -2.64
CA LYS A 49 10.30 0.71 -2.60
C LYS A 49 11.26 -0.33 -2.05
N VAL A 50 10.85 -1.16 -1.09
CA VAL A 50 11.65 -2.31 -0.63
C VAL A 50 11.94 -3.26 -1.79
N MET A 51 10.91 -3.64 -2.56
CA MET A 51 11.09 -4.51 -3.73
C MET A 51 11.93 -3.86 -4.83
N TRP A 52 11.75 -2.57 -5.07
CA TRP A 52 12.55 -1.80 -6.03
C TRP A 52 14.02 -1.72 -5.62
N THR A 53 14.33 -1.54 -4.34
CA THR A 53 15.72 -1.56 -3.87
C THR A 53 16.35 -2.93 -4.08
N ALA A 54 15.62 -4.03 -3.83
CA ALA A 54 16.11 -5.37 -4.12
C ALA A 54 16.33 -5.59 -5.63
N ALA A 55 15.43 -5.09 -6.47
CA ALA A 55 15.57 -5.12 -7.93
C ALA A 55 16.81 -4.35 -8.39
N ASN A 56 17.06 -3.16 -7.84
CA ASN A 56 18.25 -2.38 -8.13
C ASN A 56 19.54 -3.08 -7.71
N VAL A 57 19.56 -3.72 -6.54
CA VAL A 57 20.73 -4.53 -6.12
C VAL A 57 20.98 -5.65 -7.13
N ALA A 58 19.92 -6.35 -7.56
CA ALA A 58 20.05 -7.40 -8.57
C ALA A 58 20.55 -6.84 -9.92
N SER A 59 20.03 -5.69 -10.35
CA SER A 59 20.47 -4.99 -11.57
C SER A 59 21.94 -4.59 -11.49
N THR A 60 22.36 -3.94 -10.41
CA THR A 60 23.74 -3.49 -10.22
C THR A 60 24.71 -4.65 -10.19
N LEU A 61 24.37 -5.72 -9.46
CA LEU A 61 25.19 -6.93 -9.48
C LEU A 61 25.29 -7.46 -10.91
N ARG A 62 24.15 -7.69 -11.58
CA ARG A 62 24.12 -8.36 -12.88
C ARG A 62 24.75 -7.56 -14.02
N HIS A 63 24.57 -6.24 -14.03
CA HIS A 63 24.87 -5.41 -15.19
C HIS A 63 26.04 -4.45 -14.97
N ASP A 64 26.18 -3.90 -13.75
CA ASP A 64 27.18 -2.87 -13.49
C ASP A 64 28.48 -3.46 -12.92
N ALA A 65 28.37 -4.44 -12.02
CA ALA A 65 29.51 -5.02 -11.32
C ALA A 65 30.61 -5.59 -12.25
N PRO A 66 30.29 -6.23 -13.39
CA PRO A 66 31.31 -6.67 -14.35
C PRO A 66 32.18 -5.53 -14.89
N ASN A 67 31.64 -4.32 -15.04
CA ASN A 67 32.39 -3.16 -15.51
C ASN A 67 33.45 -2.68 -14.51
N PHE A 68 33.33 -3.10 -13.25
CA PHE A 68 34.31 -2.84 -12.19
C PHE A 68 35.20 -4.06 -11.90
N GLY A 69 35.15 -5.11 -12.72
CA GLY A 69 35.94 -6.33 -12.54
C GLY A 69 35.39 -7.32 -11.52
N PHE A 70 34.18 -7.10 -10.99
CA PHE A 70 33.51 -8.10 -10.16
C PHE A 70 32.91 -9.21 -11.03
N SER A 71 33.12 -10.45 -10.63
CA SER A 71 32.46 -11.61 -11.21
C SER A 71 31.89 -12.49 -10.09
N PHE A 72 30.76 -13.13 -10.36
CA PHE A 72 30.14 -14.09 -9.47
C PHE A 72 29.27 -15.04 -10.29
N ASP A 73 29.23 -16.29 -9.90
CA ASP A 73 28.35 -17.28 -10.50
C ASP A 73 27.00 -17.33 -9.77
N ASN A 74 25.94 -17.70 -10.49
CA ASN A 74 24.66 -18.10 -9.91
C ASN A 74 23.97 -17.07 -8.98
N LEU A 75 23.81 -15.81 -9.44
CA LEU A 75 22.98 -14.82 -8.72
C LEU A 75 21.54 -15.32 -8.56
N ARG A 76 21.19 -15.71 -7.33
CA ARG A 76 19.88 -16.25 -6.98
C ARG A 76 19.17 -15.38 -5.94
N LEU A 77 17.92 -15.06 -6.23
CA LEU A 77 17.03 -14.43 -5.27
C LEU A 77 16.18 -15.50 -4.56
N ASP A 78 16.19 -15.50 -3.23
CA ASP A 78 15.14 -16.15 -2.46
C ASP A 78 13.94 -15.21 -2.26
N TRP A 79 12.91 -15.41 -3.08
CA TRP A 79 11.67 -14.64 -3.03
C TRP A 79 10.99 -14.70 -1.66
N LYS A 80 11.02 -15.87 -1.00
CA LYS A 80 10.36 -16.06 0.29
C LYS A 80 11.01 -15.18 1.35
N THR A 81 12.34 -15.21 1.45
CA THR A 81 13.09 -14.34 2.36
C THR A 81 12.84 -12.86 2.08
N LEU A 82 12.85 -12.42 0.82
CA LEU A 82 12.56 -11.02 0.47
C LEU A 82 11.15 -10.60 0.91
N LYS A 83 10.14 -11.43 0.59
CA LYS A 83 8.74 -11.19 0.94
C LYS A 83 8.55 -11.12 2.45
N GLU A 84 9.08 -12.08 3.20
CA GLU A 84 8.96 -12.14 4.65
C GLU A 84 9.61 -10.93 5.33
N ARG A 85 10.83 -10.54 4.91
CA ARG A 85 11.51 -9.35 5.46
C ARG A 85 10.73 -8.06 5.18
N ARG A 86 10.21 -7.91 3.96
CA ARG A 86 9.34 -6.78 3.59
C ARG A 86 8.08 -6.76 4.45
N ASP A 87 7.41 -7.89 4.61
CA ASP A 87 6.15 -7.98 5.36
C ASP A 87 6.34 -7.72 6.85
N ASN A 88 7.47 -8.18 7.42
CA ASN A 88 7.86 -7.86 8.79
C ASN A 88 8.13 -6.37 8.97
N TYR A 89 8.76 -5.71 7.98
CA TYR A 89 8.95 -4.27 8.01
C TYR A 89 7.62 -3.50 7.96
N VAL A 90 6.67 -3.93 7.12
CA VAL A 90 5.32 -3.34 7.09
C VAL A 90 4.60 -3.52 8.43
N LYS A 91 4.64 -4.72 9.02
CA LYS A 91 4.05 -4.99 10.34
C LYS A 91 4.65 -4.11 11.44
N TYR A 92 5.97 -3.92 11.41
CA TYR A 92 6.66 -3.00 12.31
C TYR A 92 6.13 -1.57 12.17
N LEU A 93 5.98 -1.06 10.94
CA LEU A 93 5.40 0.25 10.72
C LEU A 93 3.95 0.34 11.21
N ASN A 94 3.12 -0.69 11.00
CA ASN A 94 1.74 -0.69 11.51
C ASN A 94 1.71 -0.49 13.04
N ARG A 95 2.61 -1.17 13.78
CA ARG A 95 2.75 -1.00 15.25
C ARG A 95 3.17 0.42 15.63
N ILE A 96 4.05 1.06 14.84
CA ILE A 96 4.40 2.47 15.06
C ILE A 96 3.18 3.38 14.88
N TYR A 97 2.35 3.16 13.84
CA TYR A 97 1.13 3.94 13.65
C TYR A 97 0.16 3.77 14.81
N GLU A 98 -0.04 2.53 15.27
CA GLU A 98 -0.88 2.22 16.41
C GLU A 98 -0.40 2.92 17.68
N LYS A 99 0.89 2.75 18.02
CA LYS A 99 1.52 3.41 19.17
C LYS A 99 1.34 4.93 19.10
N ASN A 100 1.63 5.54 17.94
CA ASN A 100 1.51 6.99 17.78
C ASN A 100 0.08 7.51 17.97
N LEU A 101 -0.93 6.75 17.52
CA LEU A 101 -2.34 7.10 17.70
C LEU A 101 -2.75 6.97 19.18
N ASN A 102 -2.34 5.89 19.84
CA ASN A 102 -2.59 5.65 21.27
C ASN A 102 -1.92 6.71 22.15
N ASP A 103 -0.63 7.00 21.93
CA ASP A 103 0.12 8.04 22.64
C ASP A 103 -0.50 9.44 22.43
N SER A 104 -1.21 9.62 21.32
CA SER A 104 -1.93 10.86 21.00
C SER A 104 -3.39 10.85 21.45
N LYS A 105 -3.83 9.82 22.19
CA LYS A 105 -5.20 9.65 22.70
C LYS A 105 -6.28 9.71 21.61
N VAL A 106 -5.97 9.22 20.41
CA VAL A 106 -6.94 9.08 19.31
C VAL A 106 -7.74 7.79 19.54
N SER A 107 -9.07 7.89 19.56
CA SER A 107 -9.94 6.70 19.66
C SER A 107 -10.03 6.03 18.30
N CYS A 108 -9.44 4.85 18.15
CA CYS A 108 -9.51 4.07 16.91
C CYS A 108 -10.67 3.07 16.96
N VAL A 109 -11.47 3.03 15.89
CA VAL A 109 -12.57 2.07 15.71
C VAL A 109 -12.25 1.22 14.48
N PHE A 110 -12.05 -0.09 14.70
CA PHE A 110 -11.68 -1.00 13.63
C PHE A 110 -12.91 -1.51 12.86
N SER A 111 -13.43 -0.69 11.94
CA SER A 111 -14.71 -0.93 11.27
C SER A 111 -14.82 -0.09 9.98
N HIS A 112 -15.70 -0.46 9.07
CA HIS A 112 -16.17 0.53 8.10
C HIS A 112 -17.11 1.51 8.79
N ALA A 113 -17.08 2.76 8.31
CA ALA A 113 -18.06 3.77 8.69
C ALA A 113 -18.93 4.09 7.48
N LYS A 114 -20.25 4.17 7.69
CA LYS A 114 -21.21 4.69 6.70
C LYS A 114 -21.91 5.91 7.26
N PHE A 115 -22.18 6.91 6.42
CA PHE A 115 -23.05 8.02 6.81
C PHE A 115 -24.49 7.52 6.91
N VAL A 116 -25.17 7.88 7.99
CA VAL A 116 -26.61 7.62 8.20
C VAL A 116 -27.41 8.92 8.37
N ALA A 117 -26.71 10.04 8.57
CA ALA A 117 -27.22 11.40 8.51
C ALA A 117 -26.03 12.35 8.24
N PRO A 118 -26.22 13.65 7.95
CA PRO A 118 -25.13 14.57 7.61
C PRO A 118 -23.94 14.57 8.58
N ASN A 119 -24.22 14.49 9.89
CA ASN A 119 -23.18 14.52 10.94
C ASN A 119 -23.12 13.23 11.77
N ILE A 120 -23.72 12.14 11.28
CA ILE A 120 -23.80 10.86 11.99
C ILE A 120 -23.26 9.75 11.10
N VAL A 121 -22.25 9.06 11.61
CA VAL A 121 -21.75 7.82 11.00
C VAL A 121 -22.10 6.62 11.86
N GLN A 122 -22.22 5.47 11.22
CA GLN A 122 -22.44 4.20 11.87
C GLN A 122 -21.29 3.24 11.55
N SER A 123 -20.77 2.58 12.58
CA SER A 123 -19.87 1.44 12.46
C SER A 123 -20.63 0.25 11.84
N THR A 124 -20.03 -0.42 10.86
CA THR A 124 -20.64 -1.60 10.24
C THR A 124 -20.47 -2.88 11.04
N GLU A 125 -19.47 -2.94 11.93
CA GLU A 125 -19.18 -4.14 12.74
C GLU A 125 -20.15 -4.30 13.93
N ASP A 126 -20.47 -3.20 14.62
CA ASP A 126 -21.28 -3.23 15.85
C ASP A 126 -22.51 -2.31 15.83
N GLY A 127 -22.77 -1.64 14.70
CA GLY A 127 -23.93 -0.77 14.53
C GLY A 127 -23.90 0.52 15.36
N LYS A 128 -22.85 0.78 16.14
CA LYS A 128 -22.76 1.99 16.98
C LYS A 128 -22.72 3.25 16.13
N ARG A 129 -23.43 4.28 16.60
CA ARG A 129 -23.52 5.59 15.94
C ARG A 129 -22.58 6.58 16.61
N TYR A 130 -21.95 7.41 15.79
CA TYR A 130 -20.98 8.40 16.20
C TYR A 130 -21.33 9.73 15.54
N THR A 131 -21.36 10.79 16.34
CA THR A 131 -21.68 12.14 15.89
C THR A 131 -20.46 13.03 15.96
N ALA A 132 -20.28 13.91 14.98
CA ALA A 132 -19.20 14.88 14.98
C ALA A 132 -19.52 16.17 14.23
N ASP A 133 -18.98 17.27 14.73
CA ASP A 133 -19.13 18.60 14.11
C ASP A 133 -18.34 18.73 12.80
N ASN A 134 -17.27 17.95 12.66
CA ASN A 134 -16.38 17.98 11.51
C ASN A 134 -16.03 16.56 11.13
N ILE A 135 -16.18 16.24 9.84
CA ILE A 135 -15.94 14.90 9.30
C ILE A 135 -14.94 15.02 8.14
N LEU A 136 -13.75 14.43 8.30
CA LEU A 136 -12.77 14.32 7.21
C LEU A 136 -12.91 12.97 6.51
N ILE A 137 -13.18 12.98 5.21
CA ILE A 137 -13.20 11.76 4.38
C ILE A 137 -11.85 11.58 3.69
N GLY A 138 -11.16 10.48 3.97
CA GLY A 138 -9.89 10.16 3.32
C GLY A 138 -9.77 8.71 2.85
N VAL A 139 -10.89 8.04 2.57
CA VAL A 139 -11.00 6.58 2.38
C VAL A 139 -10.10 5.95 1.30
N GLY A 140 -9.53 6.73 0.40
CA GLY A 140 -8.62 6.21 -0.63
C GLY A 140 -9.34 5.71 -1.86
N GLY A 141 -8.72 4.76 -2.54
CA GLY A 141 -9.23 4.13 -3.74
C GLY A 141 -8.83 2.66 -3.74
N PHE A 142 -9.24 1.96 -4.78
CA PHE A 142 -8.97 0.54 -4.97
C PHE A 142 -8.58 0.30 -6.43
N PRO A 143 -7.79 -0.77 -6.70
CA PRO A 143 -7.41 -1.08 -8.07
C PRO A 143 -8.64 -1.42 -8.92
N TYR A 144 -8.65 -0.93 -10.15
CA TYR A 144 -9.64 -1.34 -11.14
C TYR A 144 -9.29 -2.73 -11.67
N ARG A 145 -10.27 -3.63 -11.70
CA ARG A 145 -10.18 -4.91 -12.41
C ARG A 145 -11.07 -4.83 -13.66
N PRO A 146 -10.54 -5.12 -14.85
CA PRO A 146 -11.32 -5.08 -16.08
C PRO A 146 -12.44 -6.12 -16.03
N ASP A 147 -13.61 -5.75 -16.55
CA ASP A 147 -14.73 -6.66 -16.66
C ASP A 147 -14.62 -7.45 -17.96
N ILE A 148 -13.85 -8.54 -17.90
CA ILE A 148 -13.54 -9.43 -19.02
C ILE A 148 -13.63 -10.89 -18.55
N PRO A 149 -13.85 -11.86 -19.46
CA PRO A 149 -13.69 -13.27 -19.14
C PRO A 149 -12.30 -13.55 -18.52
N GLY A 150 -12.26 -14.28 -17.40
CA GLY A 150 -11.03 -14.59 -16.67
C GLY A 150 -10.50 -13.49 -15.74
N LYS A 151 -11.29 -12.44 -15.45
CA LYS A 151 -10.92 -11.35 -14.52
C LYS A 151 -10.53 -11.83 -13.11
N GLU A 152 -11.01 -12.99 -12.69
CA GLU A 152 -10.69 -13.67 -11.43
C GLU A 152 -9.23 -14.12 -11.33
N TYR A 153 -8.58 -14.36 -12.48
CA TYR A 153 -7.17 -14.73 -12.56
C TYR A 153 -6.23 -13.51 -12.60
N VAL A 154 -6.79 -12.29 -12.73
CA VAL A 154 -6.01 -11.06 -12.80
C VAL A 154 -5.59 -10.60 -11.40
N TYR A 155 -4.28 -10.45 -11.23
CA TYR A 155 -3.70 -9.88 -10.02
C TYR A 155 -3.61 -8.36 -10.14
N THR A 156 -3.96 -7.67 -9.06
CA THR A 156 -3.74 -6.24 -8.90
C THR A 156 -2.44 -5.97 -8.13
N SER A 157 -2.05 -4.70 -7.95
CA SER A 157 -0.93 -4.35 -7.06
C SER A 157 -1.12 -4.88 -5.63
N ASP A 158 -2.36 -4.91 -5.14
CA ASP A 158 -2.68 -5.46 -3.81
C ASP A 158 -2.39 -6.96 -3.76
N ASP A 159 -2.71 -7.69 -4.83
CA ASP A 159 -2.44 -9.14 -4.91
C ASP A 159 -0.95 -9.42 -5.09
N PHE A 160 -0.22 -8.57 -5.84
CA PHE A 160 1.24 -8.66 -5.96
C PHE A 160 1.93 -8.62 -4.59
N PHE A 161 1.53 -7.70 -3.71
CA PHE A 161 2.11 -7.63 -2.37
C PHE A 161 1.58 -8.74 -1.46
N ASN A 162 0.27 -8.98 -1.42
CA ASN A 162 -0.29 -9.87 -0.41
C ASN A 162 -0.29 -11.36 -0.78
N LYS A 163 -0.54 -11.71 -2.05
CA LYS A 163 -0.86 -13.08 -2.48
C LYS A 163 0.22 -13.77 -3.32
N LEU A 164 1.21 -13.04 -3.82
CA LEU A 164 2.24 -13.64 -4.67
C LEU A 164 3.30 -14.36 -3.82
N ASP A 165 3.17 -15.68 -3.68
CA ASP A 165 4.02 -16.49 -2.79
C ASP A 165 5.32 -16.98 -3.42
N ARG A 166 5.41 -16.92 -4.75
CA ARG A 166 6.61 -17.25 -5.51
C ARG A 166 6.84 -16.23 -6.60
N LEU A 167 8.10 -16.00 -6.96
CA LEU A 167 8.44 -15.23 -8.15
C LEU A 167 7.93 -16.00 -9.40
N PRO A 168 7.02 -15.42 -10.19
CA PRO A 168 6.54 -16.06 -11.42
C PRO A 168 7.65 -16.12 -12.47
N LYS A 169 7.74 -17.22 -13.22
CA LYS A 169 8.70 -17.35 -14.33
C LYS A 169 8.37 -16.40 -15.49
N ARG A 170 7.09 -16.22 -15.79
CA ARG A 170 6.57 -15.35 -16.86
C ARG A 170 5.43 -14.49 -16.32
N VAL A 171 5.40 -13.20 -16.67
CA VAL A 171 4.36 -12.25 -16.25
C VAL A 171 3.97 -11.31 -17.38
N ALA A 172 2.67 -11.17 -17.59
CA ALA A 172 2.12 -10.05 -18.35
C ALA A 172 1.66 -8.96 -17.37
N VAL A 173 2.21 -7.76 -17.49
CA VAL A 173 1.78 -6.57 -16.74
C VAL A 173 0.93 -5.71 -17.68
N VAL A 174 -0.33 -5.49 -17.34
CA VAL A 174 -1.27 -4.73 -18.18
C VAL A 174 -1.46 -3.33 -17.59
N GLY A 175 -1.06 -2.30 -18.33
CA GLY A 175 -1.23 -0.91 -17.94
C GLY A 175 -0.07 -0.02 -18.35
N ALA A 176 -0.36 1.28 -18.55
CA ALA A 176 0.61 2.27 -18.99
C ALA A 176 0.99 3.30 -17.89
N GLY A 177 0.47 3.11 -16.66
CA GLY A 177 0.74 4.01 -15.54
C GLY A 177 2.03 3.66 -14.80
N TYR A 178 2.42 4.53 -13.86
CA TYR A 178 3.65 4.35 -13.08
C TYR A 178 3.69 3.01 -12.33
N ILE A 179 2.56 2.56 -11.75
CA ILE A 179 2.49 1.27 -11.05
C ILE A 179 2.86 0.11 -11.99
N ALA A 180 2.38 0.13 -13.22
CA ALA A 180 2.65 -0.93 -14.19
C ALA A 180 4.14 -0.95 -14.56
N VAL A 181 4.74 0.21 -14.82
CA VAL A 181 6.16 0.33 -15.16
C VAL A 181 7.04 -0.08 -13.98
N GLU A 182 6.75 0.41 -12.77
CA GLU A 182 7.48 0.06 -11.55
C GLU A 182 7.48 -1.45 -11.30
N LEU A 183 6.31 -2.09 -11.36
CA LEU A 183 6.20 -3.53 -11.09
C LEU A 183 6.80 -4.38 -12.22
N ALA A 184 6.69 -3.94 -13.47
CA ALA A 184 7.31 -4.62 -14.60
C ALA A 184 8.85 -4.65 -14.45
N GLN A 185 9.46 -3.52 -14.12
CA GLN A 185 10.90 -3.44 -13.88
C GLN A 185 11.30 -4.30 -12.67
N VAL A 186 10.58 -4.19 -11.55
CA VAL A 186 10.85 -4.99 -10.35
C VAL A 186 10.84 -6.48 -10.68
N LEU A 187 9.81 -6.97 -11.37
CA LEU A 187 9.73 -8.39 -11.74
C LEU A 187 10.85 -8.81 -12.68
N LYS A 188 11.18 -7.98 -13.67
CA LYS A 188 12.23 -8.26 -14.66
C LYS A 188 13.58 -8.42 -13.99
N GLU A 189 13.98 -7.45 -13.16
CA GLU A 189 15.29 -7.46 -12.51
C GLU A 189 15.44 -8.57 -11.47
N LEU A 190 14.34 -8.94 -10.82
CA LEU A 190 14.30 -10.05 -9.87
C LEU A 190 14.29 -11.43 -10.57
N GLY A 191 14.16 -11.49 -11.90
CA GLY A 191 14.38 -12.70 -12.70
C GLY A 191 13.15 -13.26 -13.43
N SER A 192 12.01 -12.56 -13.43
CA SER A 192 10.87 -12.94 -14.28
C SER A 192 11.10 -12.53 -15.74
N ASP A 193 10.57 -13.32 -16.66
CA ASP A 193 10.32 -12.84 -18.02
C ASP A 193 9.04 -12.01 -18.05
N VAL A 194 9.13 -10.75 -18.47
CA VAL A 194 8.08 -9.75 -18.31
C VAL A 194 7.68 -9.16 -19.65
N SER A 195 6.38 -9.19 -19.94
CA SER A 195 5.75 -8.45 -21.02
C SER A 195 4.92 -7.30 -20.46
N LEU A 196 5.22 -6.06 -20.86
CA LEU A 196 4.42 -4.88 -20.51
C LEU A 196 3.44 -4.59 -21.64
N LEU A 197 2.14 -4.75 -21.37
CA LEU A 197 1.06 -4.57 -22.34
C LEU A 197 0.37 -3.22 -22.11
N ILE A 198 0.39 -2.37 -23.14
CA ILE A 198 -0.23 -1.04 -23.11
C ILE A 198 -1.25 -0.89 -24.24
N ARG A 199 -2.30 -0.10 -24.00
CA ARG A 199 -3.28 0.27 -25.04
C ARG A 199 -2.81 1.44 -25.92
N GLY A 200 -1.97 2.32 -25.36
CA GLY A 200 -1.48 3.52 -26.04
C GLY A 200 -0.19 3.29 -26.82
N ARG A 201 0.34 4.36 -27.45
CA ARG A 201 1.60 4.30 -28.23
C ARG A 201 2.86 4.16 -27.35
N HIS A 202 2.85 4.74 -26.15
CA HIS A 202 3.95 4.69 -25.19
C HIS A 202 3.41 4.65 -23.74
N PRO A 203 4.17 4.09 -22.78
CA PRO A 203 3.81 4.17 -21.36
C PRO A 203 3.94 5.62 -20.85
N LEU A 204 3.45 5.87 -19.64
CA LEU A 204 3.60 7.15 -18.93
C LEU A 204 3.15 8.36 -19.75
N ARG A 205 1.99 8.30 -20.42
CA ARG A 205 1.46 9.30 -21.38
C ARG A 205 1.57 10.79 -20.98
N LYS A 206 1.69 11.11 -19.69
CA LYS A 206 1.78 12.50 -19.18
C LYS A 206 3.21 12.99 -18.93
N PHE A 207 4.21 12.17 -19.23
CA PHE A 207 5.63 12.46 -19.08
C PHE A 207 6.26 12.64 -20.46
#